data_AF-I4CBA8-F1
#
_entry.id   AF-I4CBA8-F1
#
_cell.length_a   1.000
_cell.length_b   1.000
_cell.length_c   1.000
_cell.angle_alpha   90.00
_cell.angle_beta   90.00
_cell.angle_gamma   90.00
#
_symmetry.space_group_name_H-M   'P 1'
#
loop_
_entity.id
_entity.type
_entity.pdbx_description
1 polymer ?
#
loop_
_entity_poly.entity_id
_entity_poly.type
_entity_poly.pdbx_seq_one_letter_code
_entity_poly.pdbx_strand_id
1 'polypeptide(L)' 'MSDTETRERDVESTVTGASDIKVPEDECASIKDPVRRSLCRVCNAPVLGKAPFCSTHEPPVP' A
#
# COMPACT_ATOMS: atom_id res chain seq x y z
N MET A 1 -10.82 -1.53 44.13
CA MET A 1 -10.19 -0.21 44.00
C MET A 1 -8.86 -0.45 43.28
N SER A 2 -8.63 -0.12 42.03
CA SER A 2 -9.44 0.57 41.04
C SER A 2 -8.92 0.19 39.65
N ASP A 3 -9.86 0.04 38.73
CA ASP A 3 -9.75 -0.07 37.28
C ASP A 3 -8.83 1.00 36.66
N THR A 4 -8.15 0.66 35.56
CA THR A 4 -7.64 1.53 34.46
C THR A 4 -6.58 0.73 33.68
N GLU A 5 -6.54 0.62 32.37
CA GLU A 5 -7.31 1.19 31.27
C GLU A 5 -6.85 0.44 30.01
N THR A 6 -7.79 -0.08 29.23
CA THR A 6 -7.55 -0.76 27.96
C THR A 6 -7.05 0.27 26.95
N ARG A 7 -5.79 0.17 26.51
CA ARG A 7 -5.26 1.07 25.48
C ARG A 7 -5.61 0.53 24.10
N GLU A 8 -6.85 0.74 23.72
CA GLU A 8 -7.33 0.74 22.35
C GLU A 8 -6.46 1.68 21.49
N ARG A 9 -5.92 1.15 20.38
CA ARG A 9 -5.29 1.95 19.33
C ARG A 9 -6.28 1.98 18.18
N ASP A 10 -6.94 3.12 18.02
CA ASP A 10 -7.75 3.44 16.86
C ASP A 10 -6.87 3.37 15.59
N VAL A 11 -7.01 2.29 14.82
CA VAL A 11 -6.51 2.22 13.45
C VAL A 11 -7.55 2.90 12.58
N GLU A 12 -7.57 4.23 12.62
CA GLU A 12 -8.32 5.03 11.66
C GLU A 12 -7.53 5.08 10.34
N SER A 13 -7.71 4.06 9.51
CA SER A 13 -7.35 4.10 8.09
C SER A 13 -8.64 4.29 7.29
N THR A 14 -9.01 5.54 7.07
CA THR A 14 -10.13 5.95 6.23
C THR A 14 -9.84 5.57 4.78
N VAL A 15 -10.27 4.37 4.36
CA VAL A 15 -10.38 3.99 2.95
C VAL A 15 -11.66 4.62 2.40
N THR A 16 -11.55 5.85 1.87
CA THR A 16 -12.61 6.47 1.09
C THR A 16 -12.64 5.86 -0.31
N GLY A 17 -13.33 4.74 -0.43
CA GLY A 17 -13.64 4.09 -1.71
C GLY A 17 -14.96 3.33 -1.59
N ALA A 18 -16.07 4.04 -1.73
CA ALA A 18 -17.40 3.43 -1.74
C ALA A 18 -17.61 2.60 -3.01
N SER A 19 -17.88 1.29 -2.85
CA SER A 19 -19.03 0.56 -3.40
C SER A 19 -18.90 -0.94 -3.07
N ASP A 20 -19.72 -1.42 -2.14
CA ASP A 20 -20.16 -2.82 -1.98
C ASP A 20 -19.16 -3.97 -2.14
N ILE A 21 -17.94 -3.82 -1.62
CA ILE A 21 -17.02 -4.96 -1.49
C ILE A 21 -17.28 -5.63 -0.15
N LYS A 22 -18.08 -6.71 -0.17
CA LYS A 22 -18.19 -7.63 0.97
C LYS A 22 -16.87 -8.39 1.09
N VAL A 23 -15.85 -7.78 1.70
CA VAL A 23 -14.59 -8.46 2.04
C VAL A 23 -14.92 -9.40 3.20
N PRO A 24 -14.88 -10.73 3.02
CA PRO A 24 -15.00 -11.64 4.16
C PRO A 24 -13.88 -11.35 5.16
N GLU A 25 -14.27 -11.06 6.39
CA GLU A 25 -13.42 -10.52 7.47
C GLU A 25 -12.28 -11.49 7.88
N ASP A 26 -12.39 -12.75 7.45
CA ASP A 26 -11.50 -13.87 7.82
C ASP A 26 -10.51 -14.30 6.73
N GLU A 27 -10.58 -13.75 5.52
CA GLU A 27 -9.71 -14.18 4.42
C GLU A 27 -8.90 -13.01 3.87
N CYS A 28 -7.62 -12.94 4.26
CA CYS A 28 -6.63 -12.19 3.49
C CYS A 28 -6.54 -12.84 2.10
N ALA A 29 -7.33 -12.31 1.16
CA ALA A 29 -7.40 -12.83 -0.20
C ALA A 29 -6.00 -12.84 -0.81
N SER A 30 -5.54 -14.02 -1.23
CA SER A 30 -4.25 -14.16 -1.90
C SER A 30 -4.28 -13.37 -3.21
N ILE A 31 -3.46 -12.32 -3.30
CA ILE A 31 -3.32 -11.50 -4.50
C ILE A 31 -2.63 -12.36 -5.57
N LYS A 32 -3.40 -12.84 -6.55
CA LYS A 32 -2.91 -13.73 -7.63
C LYS A 32 -1.85 -13.06 -8.52
N ASP A 33 -1.96 -11.74 -8.71
CA ASP A 33 -1.04 -10.93 -9.52
C ASP A 33 -0.67 -9.65 -8.77
N PRO A 34 0.28 -9.70 -7.83
CA PRO A 34 0.72 -8.49 -7.16
C PRO A 34 1.39 -7.60 -8.20
N VAL A 35 0.77 -6.47 -8.53
CA VAL A 35 1.44 -5.42 -9.31
C VAL A 35 2.66 -5.00 -8.52
N ARG A 36 3.83 -5.52 -8.87
CA ARG A 36 5.10 -5.19 -8.23
C ARG A 36 5.41 -3.74 -8.59
N ARG A 37 5.12 -2.84 -7.66
CA ARG A 37 5.54 -1.44 -7.73
C ARG A 37 6.87 -1.34 -7.00
N SER A 38 7.93 -1.01 -7.73
CA SER A 38 9.18 -0.56 -7.12
C SER A 38 9.11 0.96 -6.91
N LEU A 39 10.07 1.54 -6.19
CA LEU A 39 10.14 2.99 -6.02
C LEU A 39 11.30 3.54 -6.85
N CYS A 40 11.05 4.68 -7.50
CA CYS A 40 12.08 5.45 -8.17
C CYS A 40 13.13 5.89 -7.15
N ARG A 41 14.41 5.64 -7.42
CA ARG A 41 15.51 5.98 -6.48
C ARG A 41 15.76 7.48 -6.27
N VAL A 42 15.16 8.33 -7.10
CA VAL A 42 15.35 9.80 -7.05
C VAL A 42 14.20 10.49 -6.30
N CYS A 43 12.96 10.21 -6.70
CA CYS A 43 11.78 10.90 -6.18
C CYS A 43 10.84 10.02 -5.36
N ASN A 44 11.17 8.74 -5.15
CA ASN A 44 10.35 7.75 -4.46
C ASN A 44 8.93 7.56 -5.07
N ALA A 45 8.71 8.01 -6.30
CA ALA A 45 7.48 7.75 -7.01
C ALA A 45 7.33 6.24 -7.31
N PRO A 46 6.10 5.69 -7.30
CA PRO A 46 5.87 4.30 -7.71
C PRO A 46 6.24 4.08 -9.17
N VAL A 47 7.02 3.03 -9.43
CA VAL A 47 7.47 2.61 -10.76
C VAL A 47 6.87 1.23 -11.06
N LEU A 48 6.33 1.07 -12.26
CA LEU A 48 5.77 -0.20 -12.71
C LEU A 48 6.91 -1.22 -12.94
N GLY A 49 6.77 -2.40 -12.35
CA GLY A 49 7.73 -3.49 -12.51
C GLY A 49 9.00 -3.28 -11.69
N LYS A 50 10.13 -3.77 -12.23
CA LYS A 50 11.44 -3.80 -11.55
C LYS A 50 12.37 -2.64 -11.95
N ALA A 51 11.86 -1.61 -12.63
CA ALA A 51 12.68 -0.51 -13.09
C ALA A 51 13.14 0.40 -11.92
N PRO A 52 14.41 0.83 -11.89
CA PRO A 52 14.96 1.62 -10.78
C PRO A 52 14.52 3.10 -10.79
N PHE A 53 13.97 3.58 -11.90
CA PHE A 53 13.62 4.99 -12.11
C PHE A 53 12.25 5.13 -12.78
N CYS A 54 11.55 6.23 -12.51
CA CYS A 54 10.36 6.61 -13.26
C CYS A 54 10.75 7.23 -14.61
N SER A 55 9.79 7.37 -15.53
CA SER A 55 10.01 7.92 -16.89
C SER A 55 10.64 9.32 -16.93
N THR A 56 10.54 10.09 -15.84
CA THR A 56 11.17 11.42 -15.73
C THR A 56 12.65 11.35 -15.34
N HIS A 57 13.06 10.28 -14.66
CA HIS A 57 14.43 10.08 -14.15
C HIS A 57 15.12 8.90 -14.83
N GLU A 58 14.57 8.40 -15.94
CA GLU A 58 15.19 7.34 -16.72
C GLU A 58 16.51 7.86 -17.30
N PRO A 59 17.65 7.17 -17.08
CA PRO A 59 18.91 7.59 -17.65
C PRO A 59 18.86 7.45 -19.18
N PRO A 60 19.50 8.37 -19.92
CA PRO A 60 19.57 8.27 -21.38
C PRO A 60 20.25 6.96 -21.80
N VAL A 61 19.72 6.34 -22.85
CA VAL A 61 20.26 5.11 -23.44
C VAL A 61 21.63 5.43 -24.06
N PRO A 62 22.67 4.59 -23.85
CA PRO A 62 23.99 4.78 -24.46
C PRO A 62 23.98 4.59 -25.99
#